data_AF-A0A349BCS9-F1
#
_entry.id   AF-A0A349BCS9-F1
#
_cell.length_a   1.000
_cell.length_b   1.000
_cell.length_c   1.000
_cell.angle_alpha   90.00
_cell.angle_beta   90.00
_cell.angle_gamma   90.00
#
_symmetry.space_group_name_H-M   'P 1'
#
loop_
_entity.id
_entity.type
_entity.pdbx_description
1 polymer ?
#
loop_
_entity_poly.entity_id
_entity_poly.type
_entity_poly.pdbx_seq_one_letter_code
_entity_poly.pdbx_strand_id
1 'polypeptide(L)'
;MAVTERTPTVTDPDEQRVLDAIEALLEAHPPKDTDVVEFLGAQFDAGLAWVHYDEGFGGLGLPARFQKVINERLHAAGAPNAAGRNPIGHGMSAPTIYTHGSDEQKHRYLRPLFTGEEIWCQLFS
;
A
#
# COMPACT_ATOMS: atom_id res chain seq x y z
N MET A 1 19.08 19.87 -35.92
CA MET A 1 19.11 18.95 -34.77
C MET A 1 18.68 19.76 -33.55
N ALA A 2 17.43 19.61 -33.12
CA ALA A 2 16.96 20.25 -31.88
C ALA A 2 17.18 19.25 -30.75
N VAL A 3 18.12 19.56 -29.85
CA VAL A 3 18.27 18.84 -28.59
C VAL A 3 17.13 19.32 -27.71
N THR A 4 16.12 18.47 -27.53
CA THR A 4 15.05 18.72 -26.57
C THR A 4 15.66 18.62 -25.17
N GLU A 5 15.96 19.76 -24.57
CA GLU A 5 16.36 19.85 -23.16
C GLU A 5 15.19 19.37 -22.30
N ARG A 6 15.39 18.25 -21.61
CA ARG A 6 14.46 17.73 -20.61
C ARG A 6 14.62 18.60 -19.36
N THR A 7 13.68 19.51 -19.13
CA THR A 7 13.60 20.25 -17.87
C THR A 7 13.53 19.25 -16.71
N PRO A 8 14.38 19.37 -15.67
CA PRO A 8 14.25 18.52 -14.49
C PRO A 8 12.91 18.84 -13.81
N THR A 9 12.01 17.86 -13.79
CA THR A 9 10.74 17.98 -13.09
C THR A 9 11.04 18.00 -11.60
N VAL A 10 10.70 19.10 -10.91
CA VAL A 10 10.72 19.15 -9.45
C VAL A 10 9.65 18.18 -8.97
N THR A 11 10.06 17.07 -8.37
CA THR A 11 9.16 16.09 -7.76
C THR A 11 8.42 16.73 -6.59
N ASP A 12 7.09 16.55 -6.54
CA ASP A 12 6.24 16.93 -5.40
C ASP A 12 6.83 16.32 -4.11
N PRO A 13 7.02 17.07 -3.00
CA PRO A 13 7.53 16.50 -1.75
C PRO A 13 6.74 15.28 -1.25
N ASP A 14 5.43 15.25 -1.47
CA ASP A 14 4.59 14.10 -1.12
C ASP A 14 4.89 12.90 -2.00
N GLU A 15 5.14 13.13 -3.30
CA GLU A 15 5.57 12.07 -4.22
C GLU A 15 6.94 11.54 -3.81
N GLN A 16 7.89 12.43 -3.47
CA GLN A 16 9.21 12.01 -3.00
C GLN A 16 9.11 11.16 -1.74
N ARG A 17 8.27 11.55 -0.76
CA ARG A 17 8.02 10.76 0.44
C ARG A 17 7.52 9.34 0.12
N VAL A 18 6.63 9.20 -0.87
CA VAL A 18 6.14 7.89 -1.34
C VAL A 18 7.27 7.09 -2.00
N LEU A 19 8.10 7.73 -2.83
CA LEU A 19 9.23 7.08 -3.49
C LEU A 19 10.26 6.57 -2.47
N ASP A 20 10.61 7.38 -1.47
CA ASP A 20 11.56 7.02 -0.42
C ASP A 20 11.03 5.84 0.41
N ALA A 21 9.74 5.83 0.75
CA ALA A 21 9.11 4.73 1.47
C ALA A 21 9.12 3.42 0.66
N ILE A 22 8.88 3.49 -0.67
CA ILE A 22 8.95 2.33 -1.55
C ILE A 22 10.38 1.78 -1.62
N GLU A 23 11.38 2.66 -1.76
CA GLU A 23 12.78 2.26 -1.82
C GLU A 23 13.21 1.58 -0.51
N ALA A 24 12.91 2.20 0.63
CA ALA A 24 13.21 1.63 1.94
C ALA A 24 12.53 0.26 2.16
N LEU A 25 11.27 0.11 1.73
CA LEU A 25 10.58 -1.18 1.80
C LEU A 25 11.29 -2.25 0.97
N LEU A 26 11.61 -1.94 -0.30
CA LEU A 26 12.22 -2.90 -1.22
C LEU A 26 13.66 -3.26 -0.86
N GLU A 27 14.41 -2.32 -0.26
CA GLU A 27 15.76 -2.57 0.24
C GLU A 27 15.73 -3.47 1.48
N ALA A 28 14.86 -3.17 2.45
CA ALA A 28 14.76 -3.93 3.69
C ALA A 28 14.09 -5.31 3.50
N HIS A 29 13.14 -5.42 2.55
CA HIS A 29 12.36 -6.63 2.29
C HIS A 29 12.34 -6.94 0.79
N PRO A 30 13.41 -7.48 0.20
CA PRO A 30 13.44 -7.84 -1.21
C PRO A 30 12.32 -8.85 -1.54
N PRO A 31 11.41 -8.56 -2.50
CA PRO A 31 10.24 -9.41 -2.76
C PRO A 31 10.53 -10.88 -3.12
N LYS A 32 11.71 -11.14 -3.68
CA LYS A 32 12.13 -12.49 -4.09
C LYS A 32 12.53 -13.38 -2.92
N ASP A 33 12.99 -12.76 -1.83
CA ASP A 33 13.63 -13.44 -0.71
C ASP A 33 12.86 -13.25 0.61
N THR A 34 11.74 -12.52 0.59
CA THR A 34 10.89 -12.25 1.75
C THR A 34 9.61 -13.08 1.67
N ASP A 35 9.15 -13.63 2.79
CA ASP A 35 7.83 -14.26 2.86
C ASP A 35 6.72 -13.26 2.50
N VAL A 36 5.62 -13.74 1.92
CA VAL A 36 4.52 -12.89 1.48
C VAL A 36 3.89 -12.11 2.63
N VAL A 37 3.59 -12.78 3.74
CA VAL A 37 2.91 -12.16 4.89
C VAL A 37 3.83 -11.13 5.53
N GLU A 38 5.13 -11.47 5.62
CA GLU A 38 6.17 -10.55 6.10
C GLU A 38 6.27 -9.31 5.21
N PHE A 39 6.39 -9.48 3.89
CA PHE A 39 6.49 -8.36 2.95
C PHE A 39 5.25 -7.46 3.01
N LEU A 40 4.05 -8.05 2.97
CA LEU A 40 2.81 -7.27 3.04
C LEU A 40 2.64 -6.60 4.40
N GLY A 41 3.15 -7.21 5.48
CA GLY A 41 3.20 -6.60 6.80
C GLY A 41 4.09 -5.36 6.80
N ALA A 42 5.31 -5.47 6.27
CA ALA A 42 6.22 -4.34 6.13
C ALA A 42 5.64 -3.24 5.21
N GLN A 43 4.95 -3.61 4.12
CA GLN A 43 4.27 -2.66 3.25
C GLN A 43 3.15 -1.90 3.98
N PHE A 44 2.36 -2.58 4.82
CA PHE A 44 1.36 -1.94 5.67
C PHE A 44 2.02 -0.99 6.66
N ASP A 45 3.04 -1.46 7.38
CA ASP A 45 3.72 -0.69 8.42
C ASP A 45 4.45 0.55 7.84
N ALA A 46 4.87 0.49 6.57
CA ALA A 46 5.43 1.61 5.82
C ALA A 46 4.38 2.62 5.28
N GLY A 47 3.09 2.37 5.49
CA GLY A 47 2.01 3.24 5.00
C GLY A 47 1.69 3.08 3.51
N LEU A 48 2.10 1.97 2.89
CA LEU A 48 1.99 1.72 1.45
C LEU A 48 0.85 0.76 1.08
N ALA A 49 -0.06 0.45 2.02
CA ALA A 49 -1.23 -0.40 1.78
C ALA A 49 -2.38 0.39 1.13
N TRP A 50 -2.77 1.49 1.77
CA TRP A 50 -3.75 2.47 1.28
C TRP A 50 -3.22 3.86 1.61
N VAL A 51 -2.52 4.51 0.68
CA VAL A 51 -1.72 5.72 0.93
C VAL A 51 -2.51 6.88 1.58
N HIS A 52 -3.82 6.90 1.34
CA HIS A 52 -4.76 7.92 1.81
C HIS A 52 -5.37 7.63 3.19
N TYR A 53 -5.05 6.49 3.78
CA TYR A 53 -5.37 6.25 5.18
C TYR A 53 -4.37 6.98 6.07
N ASP A 54 -4.75 7.23 7.32
CA ASP A 54 -3.88 7.86 8.29
C ASP A 54 -2.68 6.95 8.61
N GLU A 55 -1.60 7.59 9.08
CA GLU A 55 -0.42 6.88 9.56
C GLU A 55 -0.79 5.91 10.69
N GLY A 56 -0.20 4.71 10.65
CA GLY A 56 -0.52 3.62 11.58
C GLY A 56 -1.71 2.75 11.15
N PHE A 57 -2.46 3.13 10.12
CA PHE A 57 -3.56 2.33 9.54
C PHE A 57 -3.28 1.86 8.12
N GLY A 58 -2.00 1.76 7.73
CA GLY A 58 -1.59 1.29 6.41
C GLY A 58 -1.46 2.40 5.37
N GLY A 59 -1.55 3.67 5.77
CA GLY A 59 -1.39 4.83 4.89
C GLY A 59 -0.36 5.85 5.38
N LEU A 60 -0.18 6.90 4.57
CA LEU A 60 0.72 8.04 4.83
C LEU A 60 -0.06 9.36 5.02
N GLY A 61 -1.40 9.31 5.02
CA GLY A 61 -2.28 10.48 5.03
C GLY A 61 -2.21 11.30 3.74
N LEU A 62 -1.78 10.71 2.61
CA LEU A 62 -1.54 11.43 1.36
C LEU A 62 -2.67 11.22 0.34
N PRO A 63 -2.83 12.12 -0.65
CA PRO A 63 -3.84 11.98 -1.69
C PRO A 63 -3.81 10.61 -2.41
N ALA A 64 -4.98 9.99 -2.59
CA ALA A 64 -5.12 8.66 -3.20
C ALA A 64 -4.52 8.53 -4.62
N ARG A 65 -4.25 9.65 -5.31
CA ARG A 65 -3.54 9.69 -6.60
C ARG A 65 -2.18 8.97 -6.54
N PHE A 66 -1.51 8.96 -5.39
CA PHE A 66 -0.21 8.31 -5.21
C PHE A 66 -0.28 6.79 -5.12
N GLN A 67 -1.47 6.20 -4.88
CA GLN A 67 -1.62 4.74 -4.83
C GLN A 67 -1.22 4.09 -6.15
N LYS A 68 -1.45 4.77 -7.28
CA LYS A 68 -1.04 4.30 -8.60
C LYS A 68 0.48 4.10 -8.68
N VAL A 69 1.26 5.08 -8.20
CA VAL A 69 2.72 5.03 -8.20
C VAL A 69 3.22 3.87 -7.34
N ILE A 70 2.65 3.69 -6.14
CA ILE A 70 2.98 2.58 -5.24
C ILE A 70 2.74 1.24 -5.94
N ASN A 71 1.54 1.04 -6.48
CA ASN A 71 1.17 -0.21 -7.14
C ASN A 71 2.08 -0.52 -8.35
N GLU A 72 2.38 0.48 -9.19
CA GLU A 72 3.24 0.30 -10.37
C GLU A 72 4.67 -0.07 -9.98
N ARG A 73 5.25 0.59 -8.97
CA ARG A 73 6.62 0.36 -8.54
C ARG A 73 6.79 -0.98 -7.84
N LEU A 74 5.87 -1.32 -6.94
CA LEU A 74 5.88 -2.63 -6.25
C LEU A 74 5.64 -3.78 -7.24
N HIS A 75 4.70 -3.61 -8.18
CA HIS A 75 4.47 -4.62 -9.22
C HIS A 75 5.71 -4.83 -10.09
N ALA A 76 6.38 -3.76 -10.53
CA ALA A 76 7.61 -3.84 -11.32
C ALA A 76 8.76 -4.53 -10.55
N ALA A 77 8.78 -4.42 -9.22
CA ALA A 77 9.74 -5.10 -8.35
C ALA A 77 9.38 -6.58 -8.08
N GLY A 78 8.22 -7.05 -8.55
CA GLY A 78 7.73 -8.42 -8.31
C GLY A 78 7.12 -8.62 -6.92
N ALA A 79 6.68 -7.55 -6.26
CA ALA A 79 6.02 -7.62 -4.97
C ALA A 79 4.69 -8.40 -5.03
N PRO A 80 4.29 -9.07 -3.93
CA PRO A 80 2.97 -9.69 -3.81
C PRO A 80 1.85 -8.65 -3.92
N ASN A 81 0.74 -9.06 -4.53
CA ASN A 81 -0.45 -8.21 -4.67
C ASN A 81 -1.49 -8.55 -3.60
N ALA A 82 -1.63 -7.71 -2.57
CA ALA A 82 -2.63 -7.87 -1.50
C ALA A 82 -4.07 -7.88 -2.05
N ALA A 83 -4.41 -6.96 -2.96
CA ALA A 83 -5.75 -6.85 -3.53
C ALA A 83 -6.14 -8.11 -4.33
N GLY A 84 -5.20 -8.73 -5.03
CA GLY A 84 -5.43 -9.99 -5.75
C GLY A 84 -5.65 -11.19 -4.82
N ARG A 85 -5.08 -11.16 -3.61
CA ARG A 85 -5.18 -12.23 -2.61
C ARG A 85 -6.45 -12.14 -1.77
N ASN A 86 -6.86 -10.93 -1.42
CA ASN A 86 -8.03 -10.68 -0.57
C ASN A 86 -8.89 -9.53 -1.15
N PRO A 87 -9.53 -9.72 -2.32
CA PRO A 87 -10.19 -8.63 -3.03
C PRO A 87 -11.38 -8.04 -2.27
N ILE A 88 -12.15 -8.88 -1.55
CA ILE A 88 -13.27 -8.41 -0.73
C ILE A 88 -12.75 -7.67 0.50
N GLY A 89 -11.76 -8.24 1.20
CA GLY A 89 -11.13 -7.59 2.33
C GLY A 89 -10.56 -6.24 1.93
N HIS A 90 -9.71 -6.22 0.91
CA HIS A 90 -8.99 -5.03 0.47
C HIS A 90 -9.90 -3.96 -0.15
N GLY A 91 -10.80 -4.36 -1.05
CA GLY A 91 -11.59 -3.42 -1.85
C GLY A 91 -12.93 -3.02 -1.24
N MET A 92 -13.42 -3.73 -0.21
CA MET A 92 -14.73 -3.48 0.39
C MET A 92 -14.68 -3.35 1.91
N SER A 93 -14.12 -4.34 2.60
CA SER A 93 -14.13 -4.38 4.06
C SER A 93 -13.20 -3.34 4.67
N ALA A 94 -11.97 -3.18 4.16
CA ALA A 94 -11.01 -2.20 4.66
C ALA A 94 -11.53 -0.75 4.56
N PRO A 95 -12.09 -0.26 3.43
CA PRO A 95 -12.73 1.06 3.37
C PRO A 95 -13.86 1.24 4.38
N THR A 96 -14.65 0.20 4.61
CA THR A 96 -15.76 0.24 5.57
C THR A 96 -15.24 0.37 7.00
N ILE A 97 -14.25 -0.45 7.38
CA ILE A 97 -13.61 -0.44 8.69
C ILE A 97 -12.88 0.89 8.92
N TYR A 98 -12.16 1.37 7.92
CA TYR A 98 -11.43 2.64 8.03
C TYR A 98 -12.38 3.84 8.23
N THR A 99 -13.50 3.86 7.49
CA THR A 99 -14.44 4.99 7.52
C THR A 99 -15.36 4.97 8.74
N HIS A 100 -15.80 3.78 9.17
CA HIS A 100 -16.87 3.64 10.16
C HIS A 100 -16.46 2.89 11.43
N GLY A 101 -15.31 2.23 11.42
CA GLY A 101 -14.83 1.47 12.56
C GLY A 101 -14.21 2.37 13.63
N SER A 102 -14.22 1.88 14.88
CA SER A 102 -13.41 2.45 15.96
C SER A 102 -11.91 2.24 15.69
N ASP A 103 -11.06 3.01 16.35
CA ASP A 103 -9.60 2.82 16.21
C ASP A 103 -9.15 1.42 16.67
N GLU A 104 -9.83 0.84 17.66
CA GLU A 104 -9.62 -0.56 18.06
C GLU A 104 -9.93 -1.53 16.91
N GLN A 105 -11.03 -1.32 16.18
CA GLN A 105 -11.38 -2.13 15.02
C GLN A 105 -10.36 -1.95 13.88
N LYS A 106 -9.92 -0.71 13.62
CA LYS A 106 -8.90 -0.45 12.61
C LYS A 106 -7.59 -1.18 12.93
N HIS A 107 -7.09 -1.06 14.16
CA HIS A 107 -5.88 -1.76 14.60
C HIS A 107 -6.03 -3.28 14.57
N ARG A 108 -7.20 -3.81 14.95
CA ARG A 108 -7.45 -5.25 14.95
C ARG A 108 -7.50 -5.84 13.55
N TYR A 109 -8.14 -5.17 12.60
CA TYR A 109 -8.55 -5.81 11.34
C TYR A 109 -7.74 -5.38 10.12
N LEU A 110 -7.27 -4.14 10.02
CA LEU A 110 -6.70 -3.65 8.76
C LEU A 110 -5.41 -4.39 8.37
N ARG A 111 -4.51 -4.63 9.32
CA ARG A 111 -3.24 -5.31 9.05
C ARG A 111 -3.43 -6.79 8.69
N PRO A 112 -4.10 -7.64 9.51
CA PRO A 112 -4.31 -9.05 9.15
C PRO A 112 -5.10 -9.25 7.85
N LEU A 113 -6.02 -8.34 7.56
CA LEU A 113 -6.75 -8.33 6.28
C LEU A 113 -5.82 -8.03 5.11
N PHE A 114 -4.93 -7.04 5.25
CA PHE A 114 -4.01 -6.63 4.19
C PHE A 114 -2.93 -7.68 3.92
N THR A 115 -2.36 -8.28 4.97
CA THR A 115 -1.34 -9.34 4.88
C THR A 115 -1.89 -10.66 4.34
N GLY A 116 -3.21 -10.82 4.36
CA GLY A 116 -3.88 -12.06 3.94
C GLY A 116 -3.88 -13.16 5.00
N GLU A 117 -3.52 -12.82 6.25
CA GLU A 117 -3.70 -13.70 7.42
C GLU A 117 -5.20 -13.93 7.70
N GLU A 118 -6.05 -12.97 7.37
CA GLU A 118 -7.51 -13.09 7.38
C GLU A 118 -8.07 -12.85 5.97
N ILE A 119 -8.65 -13.88 5.36
CA ILE A 119 -9.31 -13.78 4.05
C ILE A 119 -10.81 -13.53 4.25
N TRP A 120 -11.33 -12.51 3.57
CA TRP A 120 -12.71 -12.05 3.74
C TRP A 120 -13.56 -12.43 2.54
N CYS A 121 -14.85 -12.67 2.79
CA CYS A 121 -15.86 -12.90 1.76
C CYS A 121 -17.09 -12.04 2.03
N GLN A 122 -17.91 -11.86 1.01
CA GLN A 122 -19.17 -11.13 1.11
C GLN A 122 -20.33 -12.14 1.05
N LEU A 123 -21.20 -12.13 2.06
CA LEU A 123 -22.32 -13.06 2.20
C LEU A 123 -23.64 -12.43 1.73
N PHE A 124 -23.75 -12.16 0.43
CA PHE A 124 -25.02 -11.83 -0.21
C PHE A 124 -25.49 -13.03 -1.05
N SER A 125 -26.79 -13.34 -1.00
CA SER A 125 -27.44 -14.40 -1.80
C SER A 125 -28.13 -13.83 -3.03
#